data_AF-A0A7W8UQM9-F1
#
_entry.id   AF-A0A7W8UQM9-F1
#
_cell.length_a   1.000
_cell.length_b   1.000
_cell.length_c   1.000
_cell.angle_alpha   90.00
_cell.angle_beta   90.00
_cell.angle_gamma   90.00
#
_symmetry.space_group_name_H-M   'P 1'
#
loop_
_entity.id
_entity.type
_entity.pdbx_description
1 polymer ?
#
loop_
_entity_poly.entity_id
_entity_poly.type
_entity_poly.pdbx_seq_one_letter_code
_entity_poly.pdbx_strand_id
1 'polypeptide(L)'
;MTCIDLDADRRHSRKRERPFASGQLPLAAGIFLMFVLMLASAALAVLLPVAFQLVLVGYVAMTLAYSFRLKRIMLVDVFVLAALYTTRIVAGGAAVDVVLSDWLIMFSVMIFLSLAMVKRYTELDKMQRAGKGSAAGRGYLTADMNILRSFGSASGYVAVLVLALYMKSTDVTVLYSHPHRLWILFCLLLYWISRVWMVAFRGEMHDDPIAYAIKNRSSLLTIVLCVVAVLIAI
;
A
#
# COMPACT_ATOMS: atom_id res chain seq x y z
N MET A 1 10.50 -2.46 -9.42
CA MET A 1 11.54 -1.39 -9.38
C MET A 1 11.96 -1.16 -10.81
N THR A 2 11.61 0.00 -11.38
CA THR A 2 11.87 0.29 -12.79
C THR A 2 13.27 0.87 -12.97
N CYS A 3 13.94 0.59 -14.10
CA CYS A 3 15.26 1.11 -14.44
C CYS A 3 15.34 2.65 -14.42
N ILE A 4 14.20 3.35 -14.47
CA ILE A 4 14.10 4.81 -14.39
C ILE A 4 14.42 5.35 -12.99
N ASP A 5 14.28 4.55 -11.93
CA ASP A 5 14.59 4.96 -10.54
C ASP A 5 16.02 4.61 -10.12
N LEU A 6 16.86 4.06 -11.02
CA LEU A 6 18.19 3.55 -10.68
C LEU A 6 19.16 4.65 -10.19
N ASP A 7 19.17 5.81 -10.87
CA ASP A 7 20.05 6.94 -10.49
C ASP A 7 19.56 7.71 -9.25
N ALA A 8 18.27 7.57 -8.91
CA ALA A 8 17.70 8.10 -7.67
C ALA A 8 17.97 7.13 -6.50
N ASP A 9 17.87 5.82 -6.72
CA ASP A 9 18.14 4.80 -5.71
C ASP A 9 19.64 4.66 -5.40
N ARG A 10 20.54 4.92 -6.37
CA ARG A 10 22.01 5.01 -6.16
C ARG A 10 22.43 6.10 -5.16
N ARG A 11 21.67 7.19 -5.08
CA ARG A 11 21.96 8.34 -4.19
C ARG A 11 21.34 8.22 -2.80
N HIS A 12 20.60 7.14 -2.53
CA HIS A 12 19.92 6.93 -1.27
C HIS A 12 20.77 6.05 -0.34
N SER A 13 21.05 6.51 0.88
CA SER A 13 21.95 5.86 1.86
C SER A 13 21.67 4.39 2.14
N ARG A 14 20.42 3.93 1.94
CA ARG A 14 19.98 2.55 2.20
C ARG A 14 19.44 1.80 0.97
N LYS A 15 19.00 2.51 -0.08
CA LYS A 15 18.58 1.87 -1.35
C LYS A 15 19.76 1.58 -2.28
N ARG A 16 20.95 2.12 -1.96
CA ARG A 16 22.23 1.81 -2.62
C ARG A 16 22.63 0.34 -2.46
N GLU A 17 22.17 -0.35 -1.41
CA GLU A 17 22.47 -1.78 -1.19
C GLU A 17 21.54 -2.72 -1.97
N ARG A 18 20.52 -2.20 -2.67
CA ARG A 18 19.69 -3.04 -3.54
C ARG A 18 20.58 -3.63 -4.65
N PRO A 19 20.44 -4.91 -5.04
CA PRO A 19 21.36 -5.60 -5.95
C PRO A 19 21.63 -4.87 -7.28
N PHE A 20 20.63 -4.12 -7.78
CA PHE A 20 20.73 -3.33 -9.00
C PHE A 20 21.39 -1.94 -8.79
N ALA A 21 21.35 -1.39 -7.58
CA ALA A 21 21.97 -0.10 -7.22
C ALA A 21 23.40 -0.27 -6.70
N SER A 22 23.73 -1.43 -6.11
CA SER A 22 25.07 -1.82 -5.64
C SER A 22 25.97 -2.38 -6.75
N GLY A 23 25.43 -2.62 -7.95
CA GLY A 23 26.16 -3.18 -9.09
C GLY A 23 26.40 -4.70 -9.01
N GLN A 24 25.83 -5.38 -8.01
CA GLN A 24 25.96 -6.84 -7.85
C GLN A 24 25.19 -7.64 -8.91
N LEU A 25 24.15 -7.05 -9.52
CA LEU A 25 23.41 -7.64 -10.64
C LEU A 25 23.49 -6.72 -11.88
N PRO A 26 23.94 -7.25 -13.05
CA PRO A 26 23.98 -6.46 -14.26
C PRO A 26 22.57 -6.05 -14.70
N LEU A 27 22.44 -4.83 -15.22
CA LEU A 27 21.15 -4.25 -15.64
C LEU A 27 20.42 -5.15 -16.65
N ALA A 28 21.19 -5.81 -17.53
CA ALA A 28 20.70 -6.79 -18.50
C ALA A 28 20.04 -8.02 -17.84
N ALA A 29 20.58 -8.52 -16.72
CA ALA A 29 19.96 -9.60 -15.96
C ALA A 29 18.64 -9.15 -15.31
N GLY A 30 18.54 -7.88 -14.88
CA GLY A 30 17.28 -7.31 -14.38
C GLY A 30 16.19 -7.20 -15.43
N ILE A 31 16.56 -6.81 -16.66
CA ILE A 31 15.63 -6.76 -17.79
C ILE A 31 15.22 -8.17 -18.21
N PHE A 32 16.17 -9.10 -18.32
CA PHE A 32 15.88 -10.50 -18.62
C PHE A 32 14.95 -11.14 -17.59
N LEU A 33 15.24 -10.97 -16.29
CA LEU A 33 14.41 -11.49 -15.21
C LEU A 33 13.00 -10.87 -15.22
N MET A 34 12.88 -9.59 -15.56
CA MET A 34 11.58 -8.92 -15.73
C MET A 34 10.77 -9.58 -16.84
N PHE A 35 11.36 -9.84 -18.02
CA PHE A 35 10.69 -10.55 -19.10
C PHE A 35 10.31 -11.99 -18.73
N VAL A 36 11.21 -12.74 -18.08
CA VAL A 36 10.95 -14.11 -17.62
C VAL A 36 9.78 -14.14 -16.63
N LEU A 37 9.79 -13.26 -15.63
CA LEU A 37 8.71 -13.18 -14.64
C LEU A 37 7.39 -12.72 -15.28
N MET A 38 7.43 -11.82 -16.26
CA MET A 38 6.25 -11.37 -16.99
C MET A 38 5.63 -12.51 -17.80
N LEU A 39 6.46 -13.27 -18.53
CA LEU A 39 6.04 -14.46 -19.27
C LEU A 39 5.49 -15.55 -18.34
N ALA A 40 6.15 -15.82 -17.21
CA ALA A 40 5.67 -16.77 -16.22
C ALA A 40 4.31 -16.33 -15.63
N SER A 41 4.15 -15.04 -15.32
CA SER A 41 2.87 -14.51 -14.84
C SER A 41 1.75 -14.63 -15.88
N ALA A 42 2.06 -14.39 -17.17
CA ALA A 42 1.12 -14.54 -18.27
C ALA A 42 0.72 -16.02 -18.47
N ALA A 43 1.68 -16.95 -18.43
CA ALA A 43 1.42 -18.38 -18.53
C ALA A 43 0.51 -18.88 -17.40
N LEU A 44 0.76 -18.43 -16.16
CA LEU A 44 -0.11 -18.75 -15.02
C LEU A 44 -1.49 -18.09 -15.14
N ALA A 45 -1.57 -16.86 -15.66
CA ALA A 45 -2.85 -16.16 -15.82
C ALA A 45 -3.79 -16.82 -16.83
N VAL A 46 -3.27 -17.58 -17.82
CA VAL A 46 -4.10 -18.37 -18.76
C VAL A 46 -4.90 -19.46 -18.03
N LEU A 47 -4.41 -19.94 -16.88
CA LEU A 47 -5.11 -20.93 -16.05
C LEU A 47 -6.21 -20.30 -15.18
N LEU A 48 -6.30 -18.97 -15.15
CA LEU A 48 -7.25 -18.22 -14.32
C LEU A 48 -8.40 -17.63 -15.16
N PRO A 49 -9.53 -17.27 -14.51
CA PRO A 49 -10.69 -16.69 -15.19
C PRO A 49 -10.36 -15.44 -16.00
N VAL A 50 -11.13 -15.18 -17.07
CA VAL A 50 -10.97 -13.99 -17.94
C VAL A 50 -11.03 -12.68 -17.14
N ALA A 51 -11.86 -12.63 -16.09
CA ALA A 51 -11.92 -11.49 -15.18
C ALA A 51 -10.57 -11.18 -14.53
N PHE A 52 -9.82 -12.20 -14.08
CA PHE A 52 -8.48 -12.03 -13.53
C PHE A 52 -7.51 -11.49 -14.59
N GLN A 53 -7.58 -12.02 -15.81
CA GLN A 53 -6.70 -11.60 -16.91
C GLN A 53 -6.90 -10.11 -17.25
N LEU A 54 -8.15 -9.64 -17.30
CA LEU A 54 -8.45 -8.21 -17.52
C LEU A 54 -7.89 -7.33 -16.40
N VAL A 55 -8.05 -7.75 -15.14
CA VAL A 55 -7.50 -7.02 -13.99
C VAL A 55 -5.96 -6.98 -14.04
N LEU A 56 -5.32 -8.09 -14.45
CA LEU A 56 -3.88 -8.17 -14.58
C LEU A 56 -3.35 -7.23 -15.67
N VAL A 57 -4.00 -7.17 -16.84
CA VAL A 57 -3.64 -6.25 -17.93
C VAL A 57 -3.76 -4.79 -17.46
N GLY A 58 -4.88 -4.45 -16.80
CA GLY A 58 -5.07 -3.12 -16.23
C GLY A 58 -4.02 -2.75 -15.19
N TYR A 59 -3.66 -3.70 -14.31
CA TYR A 59 -2.61 -3.53 -13.31
C TYR A 59 -1.23 -3.27 -13.95
N VAL A 60 -0.87 -4.01 -15.00
CA VAL A 60 0.40 -3.83 -15.73
C VAL A 60 0.42 -2.47 -16.42
N ALA A 61 -0.66 -2.10 -17.11
CA ALA A 61 -0.78 -0.79 -17.77
C ALA A 61 -0.64 0.37 -16.77
N MET A 62 -1.32 0.27 -15.62
CA MET A 62 -1.24 1.28 -14.56
C MET A 62 0.16 1.34 -13.94
N THR A 63 0.82 0.20 -13.75
CA THR A 63 2.20 0.15 -13.22
C THR A 63 3.19 0.80 -14.18
N LEU A 64 3.06 0.55 -15.49
CA LEU A 64 3.88 1.18 -16.52
C LEU A 64 3.63 2.69 -16.56
N ALA A 65 2.36 3.12 -16.61
CA ALA A 65 1.99 4.54 -16.59
C ALA A 65 2.55 5.26 -15.35
N TYR A 66 2.48 4.61 -14.18
CA TYR A 66 3.07 5.08 -12.93
C TYR A 66 4.57 5.33 -13.05
N SER A 67 5.31 4.34 -13.57
CA SER A 67 6.76 4.43 -13.72
C SER A 67 7.21 5.51 -14.71
N PHE A 68 6.46 5.73 -15.79
CA PHE A 68 6.84 6.69 -16.84
C PHE A 68 6.49 8.14 -16.48
N ARG A 69 5.28 8.41 -15.98
CA ARG A 69 4.80 9.79 -15.76
C ARG A 69 4.12 10.05 -14.44
N LEU A 70 3.21 9.18 -13.99
CA LEU A 70 2.31 9.55 -12.90
C LEU A 70 3.06 9.72 -11.56
N LYS A 71 4.22 9.09 -11.39
CA LYS A 71 5.08 9.30 -10.22
C LYS A 71 5.61 10.73 -10.04
N ARG A 72 5.54 11.56 -11.09
CA ARG A 72 6.05 12.95 -11.11
C ARG A 72 4.99 13.99 -10.76
N ILE A 73 3.71 13.58 -10.70
CA ILE A 73 2.58 14.47 -10.44
C ILE A 73 2.19 14.34 -8.97
N MET A 74 2.09 15.48 -8.28
CA MET A 74 1.71 15.56 -6.87
C MET A 74 0.33 14.93 -6.64
N LEU A 75 0.19 14.16 -5.55
CA LEU A 75 -1.00 13.42 -5.11
C LEU A 75 -1.42 12.26 -6.02
N VAL A 76 -1.30 12.41 -7.34
CA VAL A 76 -1.61 11.36 -8.32
C VAL A 76 -0.76 10.12 -8.05
N ASP A 77 0.49 10.30 -7.65
CA ASP A 77 1.37 9.18 -7.30
C ASP A 77 0.82 8.37 -6.10
N VAL A 78 0.25 9.03 -5.09
CA VAL A 78 -0.34 8.40 -3.91
C VAL A 78 -1.65 7.70 -4.26
N PHE A 79 -2.52 8.35 -5.04
CA PHE A 79 -3.79 7.75 -5.50
C PHE A 79 -3.55 6.52 -6.36
N VAL A 80 -2.58 6.57 -7.28
CA VAL A 80 -2.21 5.43 -8.11
C VAL A 80 -1.61 4.31 -7.26
N LEU A 81 -0.79 4.64 -6.26
CA LEU A 81 -0.23 3.63 -5.36
C LEU A 81 -1.34 2.92 -4.58
N ALA A 82 -2.32 3.67 -4.07
CA ALA A 82 -3.49 3.11 -3.41
C ALA A 82 -4.30 2.21 -4.37
N ALA A 83 -4.58 2.69 -5.58
CA ALA A 83 -5.28 1.94 -6.61
C ALA A 83 -4.56 0.64 -7.00
N LEU A 84 -3.23 0.66 -7.13
CA LEU A 84 -2.43 -0.54 -7.42
C LEU A 84 -2.54 -1.58 -6.30
N TYR A 85 -2.59 -1.15 -5.02
CA TYR A 85 -2.79 -2.08 -3.91
C TYR A 85 -4.22 -2.63 -3.86
N THR A 86 -5.24 -1.79 -4.10
CA THR A 86 -6.63 -2.24 -4.18
C THR A 86 -6.86 -3.20 -5.34
N THR A 87 -6.24 -2.94 -6.50
CA THR A 87 -6.34 -3.80 -7.69
C THR A 87 -5.85 -5.23 -7.40
N ARG A 88 -4.88 -5.40 -6.48
CA ARG A 88 -4.44 -6.74 -6.06
C ARG A 88 -5.51 -7.50 -5.26
N ILE A 89 -6.30 -6.79 -4.46
CA ILE A 89 -7.44 -7.39 -3.75
C ILE A 89 -8.51 -7.81 -4.76
N VAL A 90 -8.81 -6.93 -5.73
CA VAL A 90 -9.75 -7.22 -6.84
C VAL A 90 -9.29 -8.42 -7.66
N ALA A 91 -8.00 -8.49 -7.99
CA ALA A 91 -7.42 -9.64 -8.67
C ALA A 91 -7.56 -10.92 -7.82
N GLY A 92 -7.32 -10.86 -6.51
CA GLY A 92 -7.53 -12.00 -5.61
C GLY A 92 -8.97 -12.52 -5.60
N GLY A 93 -9.95 -11.61 -5.54
CA GLY A 93 -11.37 -11.97 -5.66
C GLY A 93 -11.70 -12.62 -7.01
N ALA A 94 -11.23 -12.03 -8.10
CA ALA A 94 -11.43 -12.55 -9.45
C ALA A 94 -10.74 -13.90 -9.71
N ALA A 95 -9.64 -14.21 -8.99
CA ALA A 95 -8.93 -15.48 -9.11
C ALA A 95 -9.69 -16.65 -8.45
N VAL A 96 -10.43 -16.38 -7.38
CA VAL A 96 -11.15 -17.39 -6.57
C VAL A 96 -12.67 -17.33 -6.83
N ASP A 97 -13.10 -16.50 -7.79
CA ASP A 97 -14.50 -16.25 -8.14
C ASP A 97 -15.37 -15.79 -6.95
N VAL A 98 -14.79 -14.95 -6.09
CA VAL A 98 -15.46 -14.37 -4.93
C VAL A 98 -15.86 -12.93 -5.24
N VAL A 99 -17.16 -12.64 -5.12
CA VAL A 99 -17.69 -11.28 -5.21
C VAL A 99 -17.23 -10.48 -4.00
N LEU A 100 -16.45 -9.44 -4.24
CA LEU A 100 -15.97 -8.53 -3.19
C LEU A 100 -17.08 -7.54 -2.85
N SER A 101 -17.33 -7.35 -1.55
CA SER A 101 -18.26 -6.32 -1.09
C SER A 101 -17.72 -4.91 -1.41
N ASP A 102 -18.60 -4.00 -1.84
CA ASP A 102 -18.26 -2.60 -2.09
C ASP A 102 -17.64 -1.94 -0.85
N TRP A 103 -18.10 -2.33 0.36
CA TRP A 103 -17.54 -1.88 1.63
C TRP A 103 -16.07 -2.25 1.78
N LEU A 104 -15.69 -3.47 1.39
CA LEU A 104 -14.31 -3.95 1.44
C LEU A 104 -13.42 -3.16 0.47
N ILE A 105 -13.94 -2.84 -0.72
CA ILE A 105 -13.22 -2.04 -1.71
C ILE A 105 -13.01 -0.61 -1.18
N MET A 106 -14.07 0.04 -0.67
CA MET A 106 -13.96 1.38 -0.09
C MET A 106 -12.97 1.42 1.08
N PHE A 107 -13.06 0.43 1.98
CA PHE A 107 -12.14 0.27 3.09
C PHE A 107 -10.69 0.13 2.59
N SER A 108 -10.46 -0.75 1.62
CA SER A 108 -9.17 -1.00 0.99
C SER A 108 -8.56 0.27 0.39
N VAL A 109 -9.34 1.04 -0.37
CA VAL A 109 -8.83 2.26 -1.00
C VAL A 109 -8.40 3.26 0.07
N MET A 110 -9.21 3.46 1.11
CA MET A 110 -8.92 4.42 2.18
C MET A 110 -7.69 4.02 3.02
N ILE A 111 -7.57 2.74 3.39
CA ILE A 111 -6.43 2.26 4.18
C ILE A 111 -5.13 2.31 3.36
N PHE A 112 -5.17 1.93 2.09
CA PHE A 112 -3.98 1.99 1.23
C PHE A 112 -3.59 3.43 0.88
N LEU A 113 -4.57 4.33 0.73
CA LEU A 113 -4.31 5.76 0.58
C LEU A 113 -3.59 6.31 1.82
N SER A 114 -4.05 5.96 3.02
CA SER A 114 -3.38 6.34 4.26
C SER A 114 -1.92 5.85 4.30
N LEU A 115 -1.68 4.57 3.99
CA LEU A 115 -0.33 4.00 3.97
C LEU A 115 0.57 4.60 2.89
N ALA A 116 0.00 4.92 1.72
CA ALA A 116 0.72 5.60 0.65
C ALA A 116 1.11 7.03 1.06
N MET A 117 0.25 7.74 1.79
CA MET A 117 0.58 9.04 2.39
C MET A 117 1.69 8.92 3.43
N VAL A 118 1.66 7.92 4.33
CA VAL A 118 2.75 7.67 5.29
C VAL A 118 4.08 7.46 4.57
N LYS A 119 4.06 6.70 3.46
CA LYS A 119 5.27 6.47 2.65
C LYS A 119 5.84 7.78 2.11
N ARG A 120 4.99 8.62 1.51
CA ARG A 120 5.42 9.91 0.96
C ARG A 120 5.88 10.87 2.07
N TYR A 121 5.17 10.89 3.19
CA TYR A 121 5.51 11.67 4.38
C TYR A 121 6.91 11.31 4.91
N THR A 122 7.18 10.02 5.13
CA THR A 122 8.49 9.58 5.65
C THR A 122 9.63 9.80 4.65
N GLU A 123 9.34 9.82 3.35
CA GLU A 123 10.31 10.20 2.32
C GLU A 123 10.64 11.71 2.41
N LEU A 124 9.63 12.57 2.54
CA LEU A 124 9.81 14.02 2.70
C LEU A 124 10.50 14.39 4.02
N ASP A 125 10.14 13.75 5.13
CA ASP A 125 10.77 13.97 6.45
C ASP A 125 12.27 13.66 6.42
N LYS A 126 12.66 12.54 5.77
CA LYS A 126 14.07 12.20 5.56
C LYS A 126 14.80 13.23 4.72
N MET A 127 14.16 13.78 3.69
CA MET A 127 14.77 14.82 2.85
C MET A 127 14.93 16.15 3.60
N GLN A 128 13.92 16.54 4.37
CA GLN A 128 13.97 17.74 5.21
C GLN A 128 15.08 17.63 6.26
N ARG A 129 15.21 16.50 6.95
CA ARG A 129 16.30 16.25 7.92
C ARG A 129 17.69 16.24 7.26
N ALA A 130 17.77 15.86 5.98
CA ALA A 130 19.01 15.91 5.20
C ALA A 130 19.31 17.30 4.60
N GLY A 131 18.55 18.34 4.96
CA GLY A 131 18.73 19.71 4.46
C GLY A 131 18.34 19.89 2.98
N LYS A 132 17.59 18.97 2.38
CA LYS A 132 17.13 19.06 0.99
C LYS A 132 15.73 19.68 0.94
N GLY A 133 15.57 20.81 0.23
CA GLY A 133 14.32 21.58 0.19
C GLY A 133 13.19 21.04 -0.70
N SER A 134 13.45 20.05 -1.56
CA SER A 134 12.43 19.49 -2.46
C SER A 134 12.70 18.04 -2.83
N ALA A 135 11.63 17.26 -3.03
CA ALA A 135 11.68 15.93 -3.63
C ALA A 135 11.96 16.03 -5.13
N ALA A 136 13.24 15.97 -5.50
CA ALA A 136 13.69 16.04 -6.90
C ALA A 136 12.87 15.11 -7.81
N GLY A 137 12.15 15.71 -8.77
CA GLY A 137 11.39 15.00 -9.80
C GLY A 137 9.98 14.52 -9.44
N ARG A 138 9.45 14.87 -8.25
CA ARG A 138 8.09 14.46 -7.82
C ARG A 138 7.13 15.61 -7.49
N GLY A 139 7.56 16.86 -7.63
CA GLY A 139 6.70 18.04 -7.46
C GLY A 139 6.31 18.38 -6.02
N TYR A 140 6.86 17.67 -5.02
CA TYR A 140 6.62 17.95 -3.61
C TYR A 140 7.68 18.88 -3.03
N LEU A 141 7.22 19.86 -2.25
CA LEU A 141 8.04 20.68 -1.37
C LEU A 141 8.04 20.08 0.03
N THR A 142 9.11 20.28 0.80
CA THR A 142 9.13 19.86 2.22
C THR A 142 8.07 20.59 3.06
N ALA A 143 7.61 21.76 2.62
CA ALA A 143 6.51 22.50 3.23
C ALA A 143 5.15 21.78 3.16
N ASP A 144 4.93 20.96 2.12
CA ASP A 144 3.66 20.22 1.91
C ASP A 144 3.49 19.06 2.90
N MET A 145 4.54 18.77 3.67
CA MET A 145 4.58 17.66 4.61
C MET A 145 3.41 17.72 5.59
N ASN A 146 3.06 18.91 6.10
CA ASN A 146 1.92 19.14 7.00
C ASN A 146 0.58 18.76 6.39
N ILE A 147 0.33 19.12 5.14
CA ILE A 147 -0.92 18.80 4.43
C ILE A 147 -1.01 17.28 4.22
N LEU A 148 0.11 16.65 3.88
CA LEU A 148 0.21 15.19 3.77
C LEU A 148 -0.09 14.47 5.09
N ARG A 149 0.31 15.05 6.23
CA ARG A 149 -0.06 14.54 7.56
C ARG A 149 -1.58 14.49 7.69
N SER A 150 -2.25 15.60 7.40
CA SER A 150 -3.70 15.74 7.55
C SER A 150 -4.46 14.81 6.60
N PHE A 151 -4.08 14.74 5.32
CA PHE A 151 -4.75 13.85 4.36
C PHE A 151 -4.56 12.38 4.70
N GLY A 152 -3.37 12.03 5.16
CA GLY A 152 -3.06 10.65 5.48
C GLY A 152 -3.72 10.17 6.78
N SER A 153 -3.77 10.98 7.83
CA SER A 153 -4.50 10.62 9.05
C SER A 153 -6.02 10.62 8.80
N ALA A 154 -6.55 11.59 8.05
CA ALA A 154 -7.97 11.64 7.68
C ALA A 154 -8.39 10.40 6.90
N SER A 155 -7.66 10.02 5.84
CA SER A 155 -7.95 8.79 5.07
C SER A 155 -7.88 7.53 5.94
N GLY A 156 -6.97 7.48 6.91
CA GLY A 156 -6.89 6.39 7.88
C GLY A 156 -8.14 6.30 8.76
N TYR A 157 -8.59 7.41 9.35
CA TYR A 157 -9.81 7.43 10.16
C TYR A 157 -11.08 7.20 9.31
N VAL A 158 -11.11 7.66 8.06
CA VAL A 158 -12.20 7.33 7.12
C VAL A 158 -12.25 5.83 6.83
N ALA A 159 -11.10 5.14 6.72
CA ALA A 159 -11.10 3.68 6.60
C ALA A 159 -11.74 3.01 7.83
N VAL A 160 -11.44 3.49 9.04
CA VAL A 160 -12.06 3.00 10.27
C VAL A 160 -13.56 3.28 10.31
N LEU A 161 -13.98 4.45 9.82
CA LEU A 161 -15.40 4.81 9.71
C LEU A 161 -16.13 3.89 8.71
N VAL A 162 -15.54 3.63 7.54
CA VAL A 162 -16.09 2.70 6.55
C VAL A 162 -16.24 1.30 7.15
N LEU A 163 -15.27 0.84 7.95
CA LEU A 163 -15.39 -0.42 8.68
C LEU A 163 -16.55 -0.41 9.69
N ALA A 164 -16.74 0.69 10.42
CA ALA A 164 -17.85 0.83 11.37
C ALA A 164 -19.22 0.81 10.66
N LEU A 165 -19.32 1.46 9.48
CA LEU A 165 -20.52 1.43 8.65
C LEU A 165 -20.78 0.02 8.08
N TYR A 166 -19.74 -0.67 7.63
CA TYR A 166 -19.82 -2.06 7.20
C TYR A 166 -20.39 -2.96 8.30
N MET A 167 -19.94 -2.82 9.54
CA MET A 167 -20.45 -3.58 10.70
C MET A 167 -21.95 -3.38 10.98
N LYS A 168 -22.53 -2.27 10.52
CA LYS A 168 -23.96 -1.96 10.65
C LYS A 168 -24.78 -2.41 9.46
N SER A 169 -24.15 -2.87 8.37
CA SER A 169 -24.83 -3.33 7.17
C SER A 169 -25.47 -4.71 7.36
N THR A 170 -26.54 -4.97 6.62
CA THR A 170 -27.30 -6.23 6.65
C THR A 170 -26.45 -7.44 6.24
N ASP A 171 -25.42 -7.23 5.43
CA ASP A 171 -24.47 -8.27 5.00
C ASP A 171 -23.73 -8.91 6.19
N VAL A 172 -23.37 -8.11 7.19
CA VAL A 172 -22.67 -8.58 8.39
C VAL A 172 -23.58 -9.39 9.31
N THR A 173 -24.87 -9.05 9.37
CA THR A 173 -25.83 -9.79 10.20
C THR A 173 -26.14 -11.19 9.68
N VAL A 174 -25.93 -11.44 8.39
CA VAL A 174 -26.11 -12.76 7.77
C VAL A 174 -24.84 -13.61 7.89
N LEU A 175 -23.66 -12.98 7.84
CA LEU A 175 -22.37 -13.68 7.78
C LEU A 175 -21.73 -13.98 9.14
N TYR A 176 -22.09 -13.23 10.20
CA TYR A 176 -21.45 -13.32 11.52
C TYR A 176 -22.45 -13.64 12.63
N SER A 177 -22.20 -14.72 13.37
CA SER A 177 -23.06 -15.18 14.48
C SER A 177 -23.03 -14.23 15.68
N HIS A 178 -21.91 -13.52 15.90
CA HIS A 178 -21.74 -12.58 17.03
C HIS A 178 -21.20 -11.21 16.58
N PRO A 179 -22.03 -10.34 15.95
CA PRO A 179 -21.59 -9.07 15.37
C PRO A 179 -20.95 -8.10 16.38
N HIS A 180 -21.33 -8.16 17.66
CA HIS A 180 -20.76 -7.31 18.70
C HIS A 180 -19.25 -7.49 18.88
N ARG A 181 -18.69 -8.66 18.57
CA ARG A 181 -17.25 -8.92 18.74
C ARG A 181 -16.38 -8.21 17.69
N LEU A 182 -16.97 -7.78 16.57
CA LEU A 182 -16.30 -6.97 15.56
C LEU A 182 -15.92 -5.56 16.09
N TRP A 183 -16.46 -5.11 17.23
CA TRP A 183 -15.99 -3.88 17.87
C TRP A 183 -14.53 -3.95 18.30
N ILE A 184 -14.01 -5.15 18.60
CA ILE A 184 -12.59 -5.35 18.88
C ILE A 184 -11.76 -5.00 17.64
N LEU A 185 -12.21 -5.43 16.45
CA LEU A 185 -11.55 -5.11 15.19
C LEU A 185 -11.51 -3.59 14.94
N PHE A 186 -12.63 -2.89 15.20
CA PHE A 186 -12.70 -1.44 15.12
C PHE A 186 -11.66 -0.75 16.02
N CYS A 187 -11.63 -1.10 17.32
CA CYS A 187 -10.70 -0.53 18.28
C CYS A 187 -9.23 -0.81 17.93
N LEU A 188 -8.93 -2.03 17.49
CA LEU A 188 -7.59 -2.45 17.08
C LEU A 188 -7.11 -1.67 15.86
N LEU A 189 -7.96 -1.50 14.85
CA LEU A 189 -7.60 -0.76 13.63
C LEU A 189 -7.39 0.73 13.94
N LEU A 190 -8.25 1.32 14.76
CA LEU A 190 -8.13 2.70 15.23
C LEU A 190 -6.79 2.93 15.96
N TYR A 191 -6.44 2.02 16.87
CA TYR A 191 -5.15 2.04 17.57
C TYR A 191 -3.98 1.92 16.59
N TRP A 192 -4.05 0.96 15.66
CA TRP A 192 -2.97 0.69 14.71
C TRP A 192 -2.69 1.89 13.80
N ILE A 193 -3.73 2.49 13.21
CA ILE A 193 -3.59 3.68 12.35
C ILE A 193 -2.99 4.84 13.15
N SER A 194 -3.50 5.09 14.35
CA SER A 194 -2.98 6.15 15.22
C SER A 194 -1.50 5.92 15.56
N ARG A 195 -1.11 4.67 15.85
CA ARG A 195 0.28 4.33 16.16
C ARG A 195 1.20 4.43 14.95
N VAL A 196 0.76 3.99 13.77
CA VAL A 196 1.55 4.12 12.53
C VAL A 196 1.84 5.60 12.24
N TRP A 197 0.82 6.46 12.33
CA TRP A 197 1.00 7.89 12.14
C TRP A 197 1.90 8.52 13.21
N MET A 198 1.73 8.19 14.49
CA MET A 198 2.63 8.66 15.56
C MET A 198 4.10 8.28 15.32
N VAL A 199 4.37 7.03 14.94
CA VAL A 199 5.74 6.58 14.66
C VAL A 199 6.31 7.25 13.42
N ALA A 200 5.50 7.45 12.38
CA ALA A 200 5.88 8.22 11.21
C ALA A 200 6.28 9.65 11.61
N PHE A 201 5.46 10.33 12.43
CA PHE A 201 5.72 11.69 12.90
C PHE A 201 7.02 11.82 13.72
N ARG A 202 7.34 10.83 14.55
CA ARG A 202 8.60 10.81 15.31
C ARG A 202 9.84 10.65 14.41
N GLY A 203 9.65 10.23 13.16
CA GLY A 203 10.74 9.94 12.21
C GLY A 203 11.47 8.64 12.50
N GLU A 204 10.93 7.81 13.39
CA GLU A 204 11.44 6.47 13.72
C GLU A 204 11.12 5.46 12.60
N MET A 205 10.33 5.87 11.60
CA MET A 205 9.89 5.03 10.50
C MET A 205 10.91 4.99 9.37
N HIS A 206 11.86 4.06 9.48
CA HIS A 206 12.97 3.94 8.52
C HIS A 206 12.65 3.08 7.30
N ASP A 207 11.64 2.21 7.39
CA ASP A 207 11.18 1.26 6.37
C ASP A 207 9.92 1.72 5.62
N ASP A 208 9.64 1.09 4.47
CA ASP A 208 8.34 1.23 3.79
C ASP A 208 7.20 0.87 4.77
N PRO A 209 6.06 1.59 4.77
CA PRO A 209 4.98 1.36 5.75
C PRO A 209 4.44 -0.06 5.82
N ILE A 210 4.37 -0.71 4.67
CA ILE A 210 3.93 -2.10 4.56
C ILE A 210 5.00 -3.05 5.11
N ALA A 211 6.28 -2.78 4.85
CA ALA A 211 7.37 -3.57 5.42
C ALA A 211 7.45 -3.40 6.95
N TYR A 212 7.22 -2.17 7.44
CA TYR A 212 7.12 -1.89 8.86
C TYR A 212 5.94 -2.64 9.51
N ALA A 213 4.79 -2.72 8.83
CA ALA A 213 3.63 -3.47 9.30
C ALA A 213 3.95 -4.97 9.50
N ILE A 214 4.74 -5.57 8.61
CA ILE A 214 5.11 -6.99 8.65
C ILE A 214 6.26 -7.26 9.63
N LYS A 215 7.27 -6.38 9.68
CA LYS A 215 8.50 -6.60 10.45
C LYS A 215 8.36 -6.25 11.93
N ASN A 216 7.47 -5.31 12.28
CA ASN A 216 7.34 -4.85 13.65
C ASN A 216 6.41 -5.75 14.46
N ARG A 217 6.91 -6.29 15.58
CA ARG A 217 6.19 -7.19 16.49
C ARG A 217 4.86 -6.61 16.98
N SER A 218 4.80 -5.31 17.27
CA SER A 218 3.56 -4.68 17.72
C SER A 218 2.52 -4.52 16.61
N SER A 219 2.95 -4.39 15.35
CA SER A 219 2.03 -4.35 14.20
C SER A 219 1.52 -5.75 13.87
N LEU A 220 2.40 -6.74 13.95
CA LEU A 220 2.06 -8.15 13.76
C LEU A 220 1.07 -8.62 14.83
N LEU A 221 1.28 -8.24 16.10
CA LEU A 221 0.33 -8.52 17.17
C LEU A 221 -1.05 -7.94 16.88
N THR A 222 -1.14 -6.70 16.40
CA THR A 222 -2.44 -6.12 16.02
C THR A 222 -3.09 -6.87 14.87
N ILE A 223 -2.33 -7.26 13.83
CA ILE A 223 -2.85 -8.05 12.71
C ILE A 223 -3.37 -9.41 13.18
N VAL A 224 -2.60 -10.12 14.02
CA VAL A 224 -3.00 -11.41 14.60
C VAL A 224 -4.28 -11.26 15.43
N LEU A 225 -4.36 -10.23 16.28
CA LEU A 225 -5.57 -9.94 17.06
C LEU A 225 -6.77 -9.61 16.17
N CYS A 226 -6.58 -8.90 15.05
CA CYS A 226 -7.64 -8.66 14.07
C CYS A 226 -8.14 -9.98 13.44
N VAL A 227 -7.23 -10.87 13.02
CA VAL A 227 -7.61 -12.17 12.45
C VAL A 227 -8.36 -13.02 13.48
N VAL A 228 -7.86 -13.08 14.72
CA VAL A 228 -8.53 -13.80 15.82
C VAL A 228 -9.91 -13.21 16.10
N ALA A 229 -10.06 -11.89 16.13
CA ALA A 229 -11.35 -11.24 16.35
C ALA A 229 -12.37 -11.59 15.24
N VAL A 230 -11.92 -11.68 13.98
CA VAL A 230 -12.77 -12.11 12.86
C VAL A 230 -13.15 -13.58 13.00
N LEU A 231 -12.21 -14.47 13.31
CA LEU A 231 -12.48 -15.90 13.50
C LEU A 231 -13.46 -16.18 14.66
N ILE A 232 -13.41 -15.38 15.72
CA ILE A 232 -14.32 -15.48 16.87
C ILE A 232 -15.73 -14.90 16.55
N ALA A 233 -15.83 -14.04 15.54
CA ALA A 233 -17.08 -13.40 15.15
C ALA A 233 -17.92 -14.26 14.19
N ILE A 234 -17.26 -15.13 13.39
CA ILE A 234 -17.89 -16.14 12.52
C ILE A 234 -18.66 -17.11 13.44
#